data_AF-A0A9E4FJU3-F1
#
_entry.id   AF-A0A9E4FJU3-F1
#
_cell.length_a   1.000
_cell.length_b   1.000
_cell.length_c   1.000
_cell.angle_alpha   90.00
_cell.angle_beta   90.00
_cell.angle_gamma   90.00
#
_symmetry.space_group_name_H-M   'P 1'
#
loop_
_entity.id
_entity.type
_entity.pdbx_description
1 polymer ?
#
loop_
_entity_poly.entity_id
_entity_poly.type
_entity_poly.pdbx_seq_one_letter_code
_entity_poly.pdbx_strand_id
1 'polypeptide(L)' 'MTEQKTSQQEKQPGIQGSPKYLWHSGELVEWEKATIHISMLGWTAISSVFEGIRAYWNPDH' A
#
# COMPACT_ATOMS: atom_id res chain seq x y z
N MET A 1 1.76 -46.01 -8.33
CA MET A 1 2.83 -45.02 -8.56
C MET A 1 2.19 -43.67 -8.34
N THR A 2 2.38 -43.13 -7.15
CA THR A 2 1.58 -42.01 -6.61
C THR A 2 2.27 -40.71 -7.01
N GLU A 3 1.74 -40.00 -8.00
CA GLU A 3 2.21 -38.65 -8.31
C GLU A 3 1.41 -37.67 -7.45
N GLN A 4 2.00 -37.33 -6.30
CA GLN A 4 1.56 -36.21 -5.48
C GLN A 4 1.85 -34.93 -6.27
N LYS A 5 0.81 -34.33 -6.83
CA LYS A 5 0.85 -32.97 -7.35
C LYS A 5 1.12 -32.04 -6.16
N THR A 6 2.38 -31.68 -5.95
CA THR A 6 2.78 -30.66 -4.97
C THR A 6 2.07 -29.37 -5.33
N SER A 7 0.96 -29.10 -4.63
CA SER A 7 0.34 -27.79 -4.59
C SER A 7 1.36 -26.84 -3.97
N GLN A 8 2.15 -26.18 -4.82
CA GLN A 8 2.86 -24.97 -4.40
C GLN A 8 1.76 -23.93 -4.15
N GLN A 9 1.32 -23.82 -2.89
CA GLN A 9 0.67 -22.62 -2.41
C GLN A 9 1.70 -21.51 -2.53
N GLU A 10 1.60 -20.72 -3.60
CA GLU A 10 2.20 -19.39 -3.63
C GLU A 10 1.71 -18.66 -2.38
N LYS A 11 2.61 -18.52 -1.40
CA LYS A 11 2.41 -17.57 -0.30
C LYS A 11 2.25 -16.22 -0.98
N GLN A 12 1.01 -15.78 -1.17
CA GLN A 12 0.73 -14.37 -1.32
C GLN A 12 1.40 -13.71 -0.11
N PRO A 13 2.35 -12.78 -0.29
CA PRO A 13 2.78 -11.97 0.82
C PRO A 13 1.57 -11.11 1.16
N GLY A 14 0.69 -11.65 2.01
CA GLY A 14 -0.38 -10.89 2.60
C GLY A 14 0.30 -9.74 3.29
N ILE A 15 0.06 -8.52 2.81
CA ILE A 15 0.52 -7.30 3.46
C ILE A 15 -0.22 -7.26 4.80
N GLN A 16 0.39 -7.88 5.81
CA GLN A 16 -0.14 -7.93 7.16
C GLN A 16 0.41 -6.71 7.88
N GLY A 17 -0.28 -5.58 7.69
CA GLY A 17 0.02 -4.32 8.35
C GLY A 17 0.15 -3.15 7.39
N SER A 18 0.22 -1.95 7.96
CA SER A 18 0.49 -0.73 7.23
C SER A 18 1.91 -0.75 6.62
N PRO A 19 2.14 -0.06 5.50
CA PRO A 19 3.51 0.13 4.99
C PRO A 19 4.34 0.90 6.02
N LYS A 20 5.67 0.72 5.98
CA LYS A 20 6.58 1.41 6.92
C LYS A 20 6.55 2.93 6.74
N TYR A 21 6.44 3.39 5.49
CA TYR A 21 6.47 4.79 5.12
C TYR A 21 5.40 5.12 4.09
N LEU A 22 5.08 6.41 4.01
CA LEU A 22 4.35 7.01 2.91
C LEU A 22 5.01 8.34 2.51
N TRP A 23 4.73 8.83 1.32
CA TRP A 23 5.17 10.14 0.89
C TRP A 23 4.10 11.19 1.21
N HIS A 24 4.47 12.22 1.97
CA HIS A 24 3.55 13.28 2.39
C HIS A 24 4.25 14.64 2.34
N SER A 25 3.65 15.60 1.64
CA SER A 25 4.11 16.99 1.59
C SER A 25 5.59 17.19 1.24
N GLY A 26 6.14 16.36 0.32
CA GLY A 26 7.54 16.47 -0.10
C GLY A 26 8.49 15.45 0.53
N GLU A 27 8.06 14.71 1.55
CA GLU A 27 8.96 13.93 2.40
C GLU A 27 8.47 12.49 2.61
N LEU A 28 9.40 11.58 2.91
CA LEU A 28 9.08 10.23 3.39
C LEU A 28 8.77 10.28 4.89
N VAL A 29 7.56 9.88 5.27
CA VAL A 29 7.05 9.93 6.65
C VAL A 29 6.63 8.53 7.08
N GLU A 30 6.88 8.19 8.35
CA GLU A 30 6.37 6.93 8.93
C GLU A 30 4.84 6.91 8.89
N TRP A 31 4.25 5.76 8.59
CA TRP A 31 2.79 5.63 8.43
C TRP A 31 1.99 6.22 9.60
N GLU A 32 2.36 5.87 10.84
CA GLU A 32 1.66 6.33 12.06
C GLU A 32 1.81 7.84 12.33
N LYS A 33 2.75 8.52 11.67
CA LYS A 33 3.01 9.95 11.87
C LYS A 33 2.40 10.82 10.77
N ALA A 34 1.95 10.22 9.67
CA ALA A 34 1.37 10.92 8.55
C ALA A 34 -0.06 11.40 8.86
N THR A 35 -0.15 12.56 9.49
CA THR A 35 -1.40 13.17 9.94
C THR A 35 -1.72 14.42 9.13
N ILE A 36 -3.01 14.74 9.01
CA ILE A 36 -3.50 16.01 8.46
C ILE A 36 -4.19 16.79 9.58
N HIS A 37 -4.03 18.11 9.58
CA HIS A 37 -4.76 18.94 10.53
C HIS A 37 -6.24 19.01 10.12
N ILE A 38 -7.16 18.94 11.10
CA ILE A 38 -8.61 18.89 10.84
C ILE A 38 -9.12 20.08 10.03
N SER A 39 -8.51 21.27 10.17
CA SER A 39 -8.89 22.46 9.40
C SER A 39 -8.56 22.36 7.90
N MET A 40 -7.76 21.37 7.48
CA MET A 40 -7.47 21.13 6.06
C MET A 40 -8.60 20.37 5.36
N LEU A 41 -9.47 19.69 6.11
CA LEU A 41 -10.67 19.08 5.58
C LEU A 41 -11.70 20.19 5.35
N GLY A 42 -11.82 20.65 4.10
CA GLY A 42 -12.76 21.71 3.73
C GLY A 42 -14.21 21.43 4.17
N TRP A 43 -15.00 22.50 4.30
CA TRP A 43 -16.39 22.42 4.76
C TRP A 43 -17.21 21.50 3.83
N THR A 44 -17.69 20.37 4.37
CA THR A 44 -18.52 19.36 3.68
C THR A 44 -17.87 18.62 2.49
N ALA A 45 -16.97 17.69 2.81
CA ALA A 45 -16.85 16.37 2.17
C ALA A 45 -16.55 16.26 0.65
N ILE A 46 -15.67 17.09 0.11
CA ILE A 46 -14.81 16.68 -1.03
C ILE A 46 -13.38 17.10 -0.69
N SER A 47 -12.60 16.21 -0.08
CA SER A 47 -11.29 16.59 0.49
C SER A 47 -10.09 16.24 -0.38
N SER A 48 -10.24 15.37 -1.38
CA SER A 48 -9.09 14.88 -2.16
C SER A 48 -9.52 14.32 -3.53
N VAL A 49 -8.82 14.75 -4.58
CA VAL A 49 -8.81 14.06 -5.88
C VAL A 49 -7.57 13.18 -5.90
N PHE A 50 -7.72 11.93 -6.35
CA PHE A 50 -6.62 10.97 -6.37
C PHE A 50 -6.61 10.17 -7.67
N GLU A 51 -5.44 9.63 -8.00
CA GLU A 51 -5.25 8.70 -9.10
C GLU A 51 -4.63 7.41 -8.56
N GLY A 52 -5.14 6.26 -9.01
CA GLY A 52 -4.60 4.95 -8.64
C GLY A 52 -3.43 4.57 -9.54
N ILE A 53 -2.29 4.23 -8.95
CA ILE A 53 -1.12 3.73 -9.68
C ILE A 53 -0.89 2.27 -9.30
N ARG A 54 -0.55 1.43 -10.28
CA ARG A 54 -0.14 0.05 -10.06
C ARG A 54 1.30 -0.14 -10.50
N ALA A 55 2.13 -0.64 -9.59
CA ALA A 55 3.46 -1.13 -9.89
C ALA A 55 3.41 -2.64 -10.10
N TYR A 56 4.17 -3.13 -11.07
CA TYR A 56 4.34 -4.56 -11.34
C TYR A 56 5.78 -4.93 -11.02
N TRP A 57 5.95 -5.95 -10.19
CA TRP A 57 7.26 -6.50 -9.89
C TRP A 57 7.71 -7.43 -11.03
N ASN A 58 8.93 -7.25 -11.52
CA ASN A 58 9.56 -8.16 -12.45
C ASN A 58 10.72 -8.87 -11.71
N PRO A 59 10.68 -10.20 -11.51
CA PRO A 59 11.75 -10.90 -10.78
C PRO A 59 13.09 -10.91 -11.52
N ASP A 60 13.09 -10.65 -12.83
CA ASP A 60 14.28 -10.70 -13.68
C ASP A 60 15.00 -9.34 -13.83
N HIS A 61 14.47 -8.27 -13.24
CA HIS A 61 15.00 -6.90 -13.33
C HIS A 61 15.03 -6.18 -11.99
#